data_AF-A0A093UVF8-F1
#
_entry.id   AF-A0A093UVF8-F1
#
_cell.length_a   1.000
_cell.length_b   1.000
_cell.length_c   1.000
_cell.angle_alpha   90.00
_cell.angle_beta   90.00
_cell.angle_gamma   90.00
#
_symmetry.space_group_name_H-M   'P 1'
#
loop_
_entity.id
_entity.type
_entity.pdbx_description
1 polymer ?
#
loop_
_entity_poly.entity_id
_entity_poly.type
_entity_poly.pdbx_seq_one_letter_code
_entity_poly.pdbx_strand_id
1 'polypeptide(L)'
;NPVASAYDLESLKDFVKQLAYGIEGIYDDEIAGQGSVKVIWKRFTANFKRDNDAIPRDITLSVTNFLRQEVFPERGNKSSKRKRKHAQKHHFIHLGRQLWENDFHIYAMPITRVSVWAQMLLYVFSSARSCEYLEGVSRANSGRGLYCRDIKFGVIRNELGEPELAAQVVKDAKGMTDTPEKRPEHEIYEGLSSRPRFLLLNPMLPIVALLLASNRFRDYATADAVLAIPAPPQDEVYILEWTDPESPLFEGLDGLIQKAAVLAKLLRELAIRAGYTINPTIHDFRAEGLFLIDQLYSATQRMVYAGHRGEKTHRQHYAPNNGTDGQAAYLGDDVRTLVGDLFRGLSLKRNRDLWQTLPAKKRYDLEHRDDYLKLETDSQNSVAHPLLCRRNVRAYISKKGG
;
A
#
# COMPACT_ATOMS: atom_id res chain seq x y z
N ASN A 1 4.63 -44.70 4.23
CA ASN A 1 5.57 -43.59 4.49
C ASN A 1 5.18 -42.43 3.58
N PRO A 2 4.58 -41.35 4.11
CA PRO A 2 4.03 -40.25 3.30
C PRO A 2 5.04 -39.56 2.39
N VAL A 3 6.31 -39.50 2.82
CA VAL A 3 7.40 -38.87 2.05
C VAL A 3 7.79 -39.74 0.87
N ALA A 4 7.96 -41.04 1.07
CA ALA A 4 8.27 -41.98 -0.02
C ALA A 4 7.16 -42.01 -1.09
N SER A 5 5.89 -41.95 -0.67
CA SER A 5 4.74 -41.92 -1.57
C SER A 5 4.68 -40.64 -2.44
N ALA A 6 5.32 -39.55 -2.03
CA ALA A 6 5.40 -38.33 -2.83
C ALA A 6 6.43 -38.41 -3.98
N TYR A 7 7.26 -39.46 -4.01
CA TYR A 7 8.18 -39.75 -5.12
C TYR A 7 7.69 -40.89 -6.01
N ASP A 8 6.57 -41.53 -5.67
CA ASP A 8 5.94 -42.58 -6.46
C ASP A 8 4.85 -41.97 -7.36
N LEU A 9 4.90 -42.27 -8.66
CA LEU A 9 4.01 -41.67 -9.65
C LEU A 9 2.55 -42.11 -9.44
N GLU A 10 2.32 -43.39 -9.17
CA GLU A 10 0.96 -43.93 -9.04
C GLU A 10 0.30 -43.47 -7.73
N SER A 11 1.04 -43.46 -6.63
CA SER A 11 0.60 -42.87 -5.36
C SER A 11 0.23 -41.40 -5.53
N LEU A 12 1.03 -40.62 -6.26
CA LEU A 12 0.71 -39.22 -6.53
C LEU A 12 -0.53 -39.07 -7.40
N LYS A 13 -0.67 -39.85 -8.49
CA LYS A 13 -1.87 -39.80 -9.33
C LYS A 13 -3.14 -40.06 -8.52
N ASP A 14 -3.14 -41.10 -7.68
CA ASP A 14 -4.27 -41.41 -6.80
C ASP A 14 -4.54 -40.25 -5.82
N PHE A 15 -3.50 -39.75 -5.15
CA PHE A 15 -3.62 -38.60 -4.25
C PHE A 15 -4.23 -37.38 -4.95
N VAL A 16 -3.74 -37.00 -6.15
CA VAL A 16 -4.24 -35.80 -6.83
C VAL A 16 -5.64 -36.04 -7.44
N LYS A 17 -6.00 -37.29 -7.76
CA LYS A 17 -7.37 -37.67 -8.10
C LYS A 17 -8.29 -37.46 -6.89
N GLN A 18 -7.98 -38.04 -5.73
CA GLN A 18 -8.75 -37.85 -4.49
C GLN A 18 -8.86 -36.37 -4.12
N LEU A 19 -7.77 -35.63 -4.21
CA LEU A 19 -7.74 -34.19 -4.02
C LEU A 19 -8.70 -33.49 -4.99
N ALA A 20 -8.65 -33.82 -6.28
CA ALA A 20 -9.52 -33.22 -7.28
C ALA A 20 -11.00 -33.47 -6.93
N TYR A 21 -11.38 -34.69 -6.55
CA TYR A 21 -12.76 -35.03 -6.20
C TYR A 21 -13.23 -34.40 -4.89
N GLY A 22 -12.34 -34.25 -3.90
CA GLY A 22 -12.65 -33.62 -2.61
C GLY A 22 -12.76 -32.10 -2.64
N ILE A 23 -12.36 -31.42 -3.71
CA ILE A 23 -12.52 -29.97 -3.83
C ILE A 23 -13.91 -29.66 -4.37
N GLU A 24 -14.75 -29.09 -3.51
CA GLU A 24 -16.07 -28.55 -3.85
C GLU A 24 -15.96 -27.31 -4.76
N GLY A 25 -16.96 -27.11 -5.60
CA GLY A 25 -17.15 -25.86 -6.30
C GLY A 25 -17.60 -24.73 -5.35
N ILE A 26 -17.72 -23.52 -5.90
CA ILE A 26 -18.13 -22.32 -5.13
C ILE A 26 -19.01 -21.49 -6.05
N TYR A 27 -20.05 -20.83 -5.51
CA TYR A 27 -20.99 -19.97 -6.24
C TYR A 27 -21.75 -20.76 -7.32
N ASP A 28 -22.64 -21.65 -6.85
CA ASP A 28 -23.58 -22.45 -7.65
C ASP A 28 -22.94 -23.54 -8.55
N ASP A 29 -21.61 -23.59 -8.63
CA ASP A 29 -20.89 -24.74 -9.20
C ASP A 29 -20.75 -25.83 -8.14
N GLU A 30 -21.22 -27.06 -8.41
CA GLU A 30 -20.94 -28.23 -7.57
C GLU A 30 -19.48 -28.70 -7.70
N ILE A 31 -18.92 -28.57 -8.89
CA ILE A 31 -17.58 -29.06 -9.25
C ILE A 31 -16.58 -27.91 -9.31
N ALA A 32 -15.41 -28.09 -8.70
CA ALA A 32 -14.33 -27.11 -8.79
C ALA A 32 -13.84 -26.89 -10.23
N GLY A 33 -13.45 -25.66 -10.57
CA GLY A 33 -12.79 -25.41 -11.85
C GLY A 33 -11.40 -26.07 -11.92
N GLN A 34 -10.94 -26.43 -13.12
CA GLN A 34 -9.61 -27.04 -13.32
C GLN A 34 -8.47 -26.20 -12.72
N GLY A 35 -8.63 -24.88 -12.73
CA GLY A 35 -7.66 -23.94 -12.15
C GLY A 35 -7.48 -24.12 -10.64
N SER A 36 -8.56 -24.39 -9.91
CA SER A 36 -8.52 -24.58 -8.45
C SER A 36 -7.71 -25.81 -8.07
N VAL A 37 -7.98 -26.95 -8.72
CA VAL A 37 -7.23 -28.20 -8.52
C VAL A 37 -5.75 -27.99 -8.84
N LYS A 38 -5.43 -27.36 -9.98
CA LYS A 38 -4.05 -27.05 -10.37
C LYS A 38 -3.33 -26.15 -9.36
N VAL A 39 -4.03 -25.19 -8.75
CA VAL A 39 -3.43 -24.30 -7.74
C VAL A 39 -3.11 -25.07 -6.47
N ILE A 40 -4.00 -25.95 -6.02
CA ILE A 40 -3.76 -26.76 -4.81
C ILE A 40 -2.61 -27.75 -5.06
N TRP A 41 -2.58 -28.40 -6.22
CA TRP A 41 -1.45 -29.23 -6.64
C TRP A 41 -0.11 -28.47 -6.60
N LYS A 42 -0.06 -27.25 -7.14
CA LYS A 42 1.13 -26.40 -7.08
C LYS A 42 1.52 -25.99 -5.66
N ARG A 43 0.54 -25.76 -4.78
CA ARG A 43 0.80 -25.44 -3.36
C ARG A 43 1.38 -26.64 -2.63
N PHE A 44 0.84 -27.83 -2.89
CA PHE A 44 1.37 -29.08 -2.34
C PHE A 44 2.84 -29.26 -2.72
N THR A 45 3.19 -29.21 -4.01
CA THR A 45 4.58 -29.40 -4.45
C THR A 45 5.51 -28.31 -3.92
N ALA A 46 5.05 -27.06 -3.87
CA ALA A 46 5.83 -25.95 -3.31
C ALA A 46 6.06 -26.09 -1.80
N ASN A 47 5.06 -26.55 -1.05
CA ASN A 47 5.19 -26.78 0.40
C ASN A 47 6.06 -28.01 0.67
N PHE A 48 5.87 -29.11 -0.05
CA PHE A 48 6.65 -30.33 0.11
C PHE A 48 8.15 -30.07 -0.07
N LYS A 49 8.51 -29.25 -1.05
CA LYS A 49 9.90 -28.81 -1.32
C LYS A 49 10.53 -28.03 -0.16
N ARG A 50 9.76 -27.45 0.78
CA ARG A 50 10.33 -26.69 1.91
C ARG A 50 11.05 -27.60 2.91
N ASP A 51 10.52 -28.81 3.09
CA ASP A 51 10.98 -29.75 4.11
C ASP A 51 11.64 -31.00 3.51
N ASN A 52 11.58 -31.17 2.18
CA ASN A 52 12.07 -32.37 1.46
C ASN A 52 12.68 -31.99 0.10
N ASP A 53 13.38 -32.94 -0.52
CA ASP A 53 13.85 -32.79 -1.89
C ASP A 53 12.68 -32.59 -2.86
N ALA A 54 12.89 -31.73 -3.85
CA ALA A 54 11.86 -31.42 -4.83
C ALA A 54 11.43 -32.69 -5.59
N ILE A 55 10.12 -32.89 -5.71
CA ILE A 55 9.56 -33.97 -6.53
C ILE A 55 10.08 -33.80 -7.97
N PRO A 56 10.64 -34.87 -8.59
CA PRO A 56 11.17 -34.82 -9.95
C PRO A 56 10.21 -34.21 -10.98
N ARG A 57 10.77 -33.47 -11.94
CA ARG A 57 10.00 -32.69 -12.91
C ARG A 57 9.16 -33.58 -13.84
N ASP A 58 9.70 -34.72 -14.23
CA ASP A 58 9.04 -35.76 -15.02
C ASP A 58 7.79 -36.32 -14.30
N ILE A 59 7.87 -36.55 -12.99
CA ILE A 59 6.73 -36.98 -12.17
C ILE A 59 5.69 -35.87 -12.08
N THR A 60 6.11 -34.65 -11.71
CA THR A 60 5.16 -33.53 -11.58
C THR A 60 4.47 -33.16 -12.90
N LEU A 61 5.17 -33.31 -14.04
CA LEU A 61 4.61 -33.14 -15.38
C LEU A 61 3.62 -34.26 -15.72
N SER A 62 3.98 -35.52 -15.42
CA SER A 62 3.11 -36.68 -15.63
C SER A 62 1.81 -36.57 -14.85
N VAL A 63 1.86 -36.17 -13.58
CA VAL A 63 0.67 -35.90 -12.76
C VAL A 63 -0.16 -34.74 -13.33
N THR A 64 0.49 -33.68 -13.81
CA THR A 64 -0.22 -32.55 -14.44
C THR A 64 -0.93 -32.98 -15.73
N ASN A 65 -0.35 -33.89 -16.50
CA ASN A 65 -0.95 -34.44 -17.71
C ASN A 65 -2.10 -35.39 -17.39
N PHE A 66 -1.92 -36.29 -16.42
CA PHE A 66 -2.97 -37.17 -15.89
C PHE A 66 -4.21 -36.37 -15.47
N LEU A 67 -4.03 -35.29 -14.69
CA LEU A 67 -5.13 -34.40 -14.34
C LEU A 67 -5.86 -33.82 -15.56
N ARG A 68 -5.12 -33.42 -16.60
CA ARG A 68 -5.69 -32.78 -17.80
C ARG A 68 -6.40 -33.76 -18.73
N GLN A 69 -5.85 -34.95 -18.87
CA GLN A 69 -6.27 -35.93 -19.87
C GLN A 69 -7.33 -36.90 -19.32
N GLU A 70 -7.31 -37.17 -18.01
CA GLU A 70 -8.17 -38.17 -17.40
C GLU A 70 -9.11 -37.56 -16.37
N VAL A 71 -8.56 -36.97 -15.30
CA VAL A 71 -9.38 -36.53 -14.14
C VAL A 71 -10.34 -35.40 -14.49
N PHE A 72 -9.89 -34.35 -15.20
CA PHE A 72 -10.76 -33.22 -15.53
C PHE A 72 -11.87 -33.57 -16.52
N PRO A 73 -11.62 -34.35 -17.59
CA PRO A 73 -12.69 -34.87 -18.45
C PRO A 73 -13.67 -35.78 -17.69
N GLU A 74 -13.18 -36.74 -16.90
CA GLU A 74 -14.01 -37.69 -16.14
C GLU A 74 -14.96 -36.98 -15.18
N ARG A 75 -14.46 -35.99 -14.43
CA ARG A 75 -15.26 -35.22 -13.46
C ARG A 75 -16.03 -34.05 -14.10
N GLY A 76 -15.80 -33.72 -15.37
CA GLY A 76 -16.45 -32.58 -16.02
C GLY A 76 -15.98 -31.21 -15.51
N ASN A 77 -14.73 -31.09 -15.02
CA ASN A 77 -14.20 -29.83 -14.50
C ASN A 77 -14.14 -28.77 -15.61
N LYS A 78 -14.81 -27.63 -15.39
CA LYS A 78 -14.79 -26.49 -16.31
C LYS A 78 -13.38 -25.91 -16.46
N SER A 79 -12.94 -25.73 -17.72
CA SER A 79 -11.68 -25.08 -18.08
C SER A 79 -11.80 -23.54 -18.12
N SER A 80 -13.02 -23.03 -18.30
CA SER A 80 -13.31 -21.61 -18.38
C SER A 80 -12.98 -20.91 -17.07
N LYS A 81 -12.40 -19.70 -17.19
CA LYS A 81 -12.23 -18.83 -16.03
C LYS A 81 -13.58 -18.20 -15.69
N ARG A 82 -13.84 -18.06 -14.39
CA ARG A 82 -15.01 -17.31 -13.91
C ARG A 82 -14.97 -15.88 -14.44
N LYS A 83 -16.15 -15.33 -14.74
CA LYS A 83 -16.30 -13.91 -15.09
C LYS A 83 -15.75 -13.05 -13.95
N ARG A 84 -14.93 -12.05 -14.29
CA ARG A 84 -14.40 -11.10 -13.31
C ARG A 84 -15.56 -10.27 -12.76
N LYS A 85 -15.57 -10.07 -11.45
CA LYS A 85 -16.49 -9.17 -10.77
C LYS A 85 -15.78 -7.85 -10.51
N HIS A 86 -16.58 -6.79 -10.45
CA HIS A 86 -16.14 -5.42 -10.37
C HIS A 86 -16.86 -4.76 -9.20
N ALA A 87 -16.16 -4.62 -8.07
CA ALA A 87 -16.74 -3.97 -6.90
C ALA A 87 -16.58 -2.46 -7.08
N GLN A 88 -17.69 -1.80 -7.37
CA GLN A 88 -17.78 -0.35 -7.60
C GLN A 88 -17.91 0.46 -6.30
N LYS A 89 -17.80 1.79 -6.41
CA LYS A 89 -17.93 2.77 -5.32
C LYS A 89 -19.13 2.52 -4.39
N HIS A 90 -20.30 2.20 -4.92
CA HIS A 90 -21.49 1.96 -4.08
C HIS A 90 -21.33 0.72 -3.18
N HIS A 91 -20.71 -0.36 -3.67
CA HIS A 91 -20.38 -1.53 -2.84
C HIS A 91 -19.44 -1.15 -1.71
N PHE A 92 -18.45 -0.29 -2.00
CA PHE A 92 -17.51 0.18 -1.00
C PHE A 92 -18.20 1.01 0.09
N ILE A 93 -19.09 1.93 -0.31
CA ILE A 93 -19.90 2.73 0.62
C ILE A 93 -20.81 1.83 1.47
N HIS A 94 -21.45 0.81 0.90
CA HIS A 94 -22.30 -0.11 1.66
C HIS A 94 -21.52 -0.82 2.76
N LEU A 95 -20.32 -1.31 2.47
CA LEU A 95 -19.46 -1.95 3.46
C LEU A 95 -19.02 -0.96 4.55
N GLY A 96 -18.70 0.28 4.19
CA GLY A 96 -18.34 1.33 5.14
C GLY A 96 -19.50 1.71 6.07
N ARG A 97 -20.68 1.94 5.50
CA ARG A 97 -21.90 2.21 6.27
C ARG A 97 -22.28 1.04 7.16
N GLN A 98 -22.13 -0.19 6.66
CA GLN A 98 -22.28 -1.36 7.51
C GLN A 98 -21.32 -1.26 8.69
N LEU A 99 -20.00 -1.16 8.45
CA LEU A 99 -18.97 -1.19 9.49
C LEU A 99 -19.13 -0.10 10.57
N TRP A 100 -19.55 1.10 10.18
CA TRP A 100 -19.57 2.28 11.05
C TRP A 100 -20.95 2.67 11.59
N GLU A 101 -22.01 2.49 10.81
CA GLU A 101 -23.37 2.93 11.16
C GLU A 101 -24.22 1.75 11.65
N ASN A 102 -24.23 0.65 10.90
CA ASN A 102 -25.22 -0.42 11.07
C ASN A 102 -24.67 -1.68 11.77
N ASP A 103 -23.35 -1.79 12.00
CA ASP A 103 -22.75 -3.03 12.50
C ASP A 103 -22.99 -3.20 14.00
N PHE A 104 -23.64 -4.29 14.36
CA PHE A 104 -23.77 -4.75 15.74
C PHE A 104 -22.52 -5.53 16.20
N HIS A 105 -21.60 -5.88 15.29
CA HIS A 105 -20.44 -6.69 15.62
C HIS A 105 -19.41 -5.93 16.47
N ILE A 106 -19.12 -6.48 17.66
CA ILE A 106 -18.10 -5.99 18.57
C ILE A 106 -16.79 -6.74 18.29
N TYR A 107 -15.78 -5.99 17.83
CA TYR A 107 -14.43 -6.51 17.64
C TYR A 107 -13.74 -6.68 19.00
N ALA A 108 -12.94 -7.73 19.16
CA ALA A 108 -12.20 -7.99 20.39
C ALA A 108 -11.32 -6.80 20.81
N MET A 109 -10.71 -6.12 19.84
CA MET A 109 -9.99 -4.87 20.02
C MET A 109 -10.67 -3.78 19.18
N PRO A 110 -11.04 -2.61 19.76
CA PRO A 110 -11.67 -1.53 19.00
C PRO A 110 -10.85 -1.06 17.79
N ILE A 111 -9.51 -1.08 17.93
CA ILE A 111 -8.57 -0.71 16.86
C ILE A 111 -8.69 -1.62 15.62
N THR A 112 -9.19 -2.85 15.75
CA THR A 112 -9.39 -3.76 14.61
C THR A 112 -10.39 -3.18 13.62
N ARG A 113 -11.47 -2.53 14.10
CA ARG A 113 -12.46 -1.89 13.23
C ARG A 113 -11.81 -0.77 12.40
N VAL A 114 -11.03 0.08 13.05
CA VAL A 114 -10.28 1.19 12.41
C VAL A 114 -9.27 0.64 11.39
N SER A 115 -8.52 -0.39 11.79
CA SER A 115 -7.50 -1.03 10.96
C SER A 115 -8.08 -1.68 9.71
N VAL A 116 -9.21 -2.41 9.83
CA VAL A 116 -9.90 -2.99 8.67
C VAL A 116 -10.29 -1.90 7.67
N TRP A 117 -10.83 -0.78 8.15
CA TRP A 117 -11.27 0.30 7.27
C TRP A 117 -10.10 1.02 6.60
N ALA A 118 -9.03 1.32 7.35
CA ALA A 118 -7.79 1.88 6.80
C ALA A 118 -7.19 0.99 5.71
N GLN A 119 -7.11 -0.33 5.97
CA GLN A 119 -6.65 -1.30 4.98
C GLN A 119 -7.51 -1.26 3.72
N MET A 120 -8.84 -1.29 3.88
CA MET A 120 -9.77 -1.26 2.76
C MET A 120 -9.62 0.01 1.90
N LEU A 121 -9.54 1.19 2.52
CA LEU A 121 -9.30 2.45 1.80
C LEU A 121 -7.98 2.39 1.02
N LEU A 122 -6.90 1.92 1.66
CA LEU A 122 -5.61 1.80 1.02
C LEU A 122 -5.63 0.80 -0.15
N TYR A 123 -6.26 -0.37 0.01
CA TYR A 123 -6.39 -1.37 -1.06
C TYR A 123 -7.22 -0.87 -2.22
N VAL A 124 -8.33 -0.17 -1.96
CA VAL A 124 -9.23 0.34 -2.98
C VAL A 124 -8.57 1.46 -3.78
N PHE A 125 -8.02 2.48 -3.11
CA PHE A 125 -7.45 3.65 -3.80
C PHE A 125 -6.12 3.35 -4.48
N SER A 126 -5.35 2.38 -3.98
CA SER A 126 -4.13 1.94 -4.66
C SER A 126 -4.39 0.79 -5.64
N SER A 127 -5.55 0.13 -5.60
CA SER A 127 -5.77 -1.16 -6.27
C SER A 127 -4.71 -2.22 -5.93
N ALA A 128 -4.14 -2.24 -4.72
CA ALA A 128 -3.12 -3.22 -4.32
C ALA A 128 -3.63 -4.69 -4.36
N ARG A 129 -2.72 -5.65 -4.53
CA ARG A 129 -3.00 -7.07 -4.27
C ARG A 129 -2.93 -7.32 -2.79
N SER A 130 -3.75 -8.24 -2.28
CA SER A 130 -3.82 -8.59 -0.85
C SER A 130 -2.45 -8.83 -0.18
N CYS A 131 -1.47 -9.38 -0.88
CA CYS A 131 -0.13 -9.64 -0.31
C CYS A 131 0.91 -8.52 -0.55
N GLU A 132 0.50 -7.32 -1.00
CA GLU A 132 1.39 -6.16 -1.23
C GLU A 132 1.53 -5.26 0.01
N TYR A 133 0.54 -5.28 0.93
CA TYR A 133 0.59 -4.55 2.21
C TYR A 133 0.56 -5.45 3.43
N LEU A 134 0.08 -6.68 3.27
CA LEU A 134 -0.08 -7.66 4.35
C LEU A 134 0.67 -8.94 4.00
N GLU A 135 1.00 -9.73 5.02
CA GLU A 135 1.71 -10.97 4.80
C GLU A 135 0.79 -12.02 4.16
N GLY A 136 1.16 -12.46 2.97
CA GLY A 136 0.43 -13.50 2.24
C GLY A 136 0.85 -14.91 2.65
N VAL A 137 -0.09 -15.87 2.59
CA VAL A 137 0.18 -17.30 2.84
C VAL A 137 1.29 -17.87 1.94
N SER A 138 1.41 -17.37 0.71
CA SER A 138 2.49 -17.77 -0.21
C SER A 138 3.88 -17.31 0.23
N ARG A 139 3.96 -16.40 1.21
CA ARG A 139 5.17 -15.81 1.79
C ARG A 139 5.09 -15.85 3.32
N ALA A 140 4.50 -16.91 3.89
CA ALA A 140 4.37 -17.04 5.33
C ALA A 140 5.72 -16.95 6.03
N ASN A 141 5.77 -16.26 7.16
CA ASN A 141 6.97 -16.02 7.98
C ASN A 141 8.08 -15.26 7.24
N SER A 142 7.72 -14.48 6.21
CA SER A 142 8.68 -13.63 5.50
C SER A 142 8.82 -12.26 6.13
N GLY A 143 7.88 -11.85 6.98
CA GLY A 143 7.81 -10.48 7.49
C GLY A 143 7.58 -9.46 6.37
N ARG A 144 7.07 -9.88 5.20
CA ARG A 144 6.83 -8.96 4.08
C ARG A 144 5.44 -8.34 4.17
N GLY A 145 5.41 -7.03 4.02
CA GLY A 145 4.20 -6.22 3.97
C GLY A 145 4.57 -4.74 4.02
N LEU A 146 3.66 -3.91 4.50
CA LEU A 146 3.84 -2.47 4.57
C LEU A 146 4.37 -2.02 5.94
N TYR A 147 5.53 -1.38 5.93
CA TYR A 147 6.18 -0.80 7.10
C TYR A 147 6.11 0.73 7.10
N CYS A 148 6.33 1.36 8.24
CA CYS A 148 6.41 2.82 8.34
C CYS A 148 7.44 3.41 7.36
N ARG A 149 8.62 2.78 7.22
CA ARG A 149 9.64 3.19 6.23
C ARG A 149 9.17 3.23 4.77
N ASP A 150 8.14 2.46 4.43
CA ASP A 150 7.58 2.37 3.08
C ASP A 150 6.55 3.48 2.81
N ILE A 151 6.36 4.38 3.77
CA ILE A 151 5.36 5.45 3.73
C ILE A 151 6.06 6.78 3.97
N LYS A 152 5.86 7.73 3.04
CA LYS A 152 6.14 9.15 3.28
C LYS A 152 4.83 9.79 3.68
N PHE A 153 4.66 10.07 4.98
CA PHE A 153 3.47 10.73 5.52
C PHE A 153 3.79 12.20 5.78
N GLY A 154 2.89 13.10 5.39
CA GLY A 154 3.19 14.53 5.46
C GLY A 154 1.98 15.44 5.36
N VAL A 155 2.26 16.73 5.55
CA VAL A 155 1.32 17.82 5.28
C VAL A 155 1.77 18.55 4.02
N ILE A 156 0.82 18.74 3.10
CA ILE A 156 0.99 19.49 1.87
C ILE A 156 0.18 20.79 1.91
N ARG A 157 0.55 21.74 1.04
CA ARG A 157 -0.33 22.86 0.70
C ARG A 157 -1.20 22.41 -0.47
N ASN A 158 -2.51 22.32 -0.26
CA ASN A 158 -3.44 21.95 -1.32
C ASN A 158 -3.68 23.09 -2.32
N GLU A 159 -4.49 22.83 -3.34
CA GLU A 159 -4.85 23.76 -4.42
C GLU A 159 -5.59 25.01 -3.91
N LEU A 160 -6.18 24.95 -2.72
CA LEU A 160 -6.85 26.07 -2.04
C LEU A 160 -5.89 26.86 -1.12
N GLY A 161 -4.63 26.44 -1.01
CA GLY A 161 -3.64 27.02 -0.11
C GLY A 161 -3.75 26.56 1.34
N GLU A 162 -4.61 25.58 1.62
CA GLU A 162 -4.87 25.03 2.96
C GLU A 162 -3.92 23.85 3.27
N PRO A 163 -3.65 23.57 4.55
CA PRO A 163 -2.94 22.34 4.94
C PRO A 163 -3.80 21.12 4.63
N GLU A 164 -3.20 20.09 4.05
CA GLU A 164 -3.86 18.81 3.79
C GLU A 164 -2.93 17.66 4.17
N LEU A 165 -3.47 16.65 4.83
CA LEU A 165 -2.73 15.41 5.10
C LEU A 165 -2.66 14.55 3.84
N ALA A 166 -1.46 14.07 3.53
CA ALA A 166 -1.24 13.16 2.42
C ALA A 166 -0.14 12.15 2.74
N ALA A 167 -0.19 11.01 2.06
CA ALA A 167 0.84 9.99 2.14
C ALA A 167 1.15 9.40 0.78
N GLN A 168 2.43 9.13 0.54
CA GLN A 168 2.89 8.26 -0.55
C GLN A 168 3.25 6.90 0.02
N VAL A 169 2.64 5.84 -0.51
CA VAL A 169 2.81 4.46 -0.05
C VAL A 169 3.49 3.63 -1.13
N VAL A 170 4.58 2.94 -0.77
CA VAL A 170 5.30 2.02 -1.65
C VAL A 170 4.74 0.60 -1.49
N LYS A 171 4.32 -0.03 -2.59
CA LYS A 171 3.82 -1.41 -2.56
C LYS A 171 4.94 -2.43 -2.60
N ASP A 172 4.81 -3.52 -1.86
CA ASP A 172 5.66 -4.71 -2.03
C ASP A 172 5.24 -5.57 -3.24
N ALA A 173 5.33 -4.97 -4.43
CA ALA A 173 4.79 -5.52 -5.67
C ALA A 173 5.39 -6.89 -6.05
N LYS A 174 4.53 -7.74 -6.61
CA LYS A 174 4.92 -9.09 -7.05
C LYS A 174 6.03 -9.04 -8.11
N GLY A 175 7.11 -9.79 -7.88
CA GLY A 175 8.23 -9.89 -8.82
C GLY A 175 9.21 -8.72 -8.76
N MET A 176 9.12 -7.88 -7.74
CA MET A 176 9.99 -6.72 -7.50
C MET A 176 10.75 -6.84 -6.17
N THR A 177 11.08 -8.08 -5.77
CA THR A 177 11.93 -8.33 -4.59
C THR A 177 13.32 -7.75 -4.82
N ASP A 178 13.92 -8.07 -5.96
CA ASP A 178 15.31 -7.69 -6.29
C ASP A 178 15.41 -6.34 -7.01
N THR A 179 14.28 -5.64 -7.16
CA THR A 179 14.20 -4.29 -7.74
C THR A 179 13.29 -3.39 -6.89
N PRO A 180 13.61 -3.17 -5.61
CA PRO A 180 12.77 -2.37 -4.72
C PRO A 180 12.59 -0.93 -5.22
N GLU A 181 13.57 -0.39 -5.94
CA GLU A 181 13.55 0.95 -6.54
C GLU A 181 12.53 1.12 -7.67
N LYS A 182 11.95 0.02 -8.16
CA LYS A 182 10.91 0.01 -9.22
C LYS A 182 9.51 -0.27 -8.69
N ARG A 183 9.36 -0.32 -7.37
CA ARG A 183 8.07 -0.60 -6.74
C ARG A 183 7.11 0.57 -6.99
N PRO A 184 5.83 0.30 -7.29
CA PRO A 184 4.85 1.35 -7.49
C PRO A 184 4.65 2.18 -6.22
N GLU A 185 4.58 3.49 -6.41
CA GLU A 185 4.29 4.49 -5.39
C GLU A 185 2.86 5.01 -5.61
N HIS A 186 2.09 5.12 -4.52
CA HIS A 186 0.69 5.55 -4.57
C HIS A 186 0.42 6.64 -3.56
N GLU A 187 -0.10 7.75 -4.05
CA GLU A 187 -0.56 8.84 -3.24
C GLU A 187 -1.99 8.59 -2.74
N ILE A 188 -2.20 8.87 -1.47
CA ILE A 188 -3.51 8.97 -0.82
C ILE A 188 -3.55 10.27 -0.03
N TYR A 189 -4.72 10.89 0.06
CA TYR A 189 -4.84 12.22 0.63
C TYR A 189 -6.23 12.44 1.25
N GLU A 190 -6.30 13.41 2.14
CA GLU A 190 -7.52 13.76 2.89
C GLU A 190 -8.68 14.15 1.97
N GLY A 191 -8.38 14.96 0.95
CA GLY A 191 -9.32 15.55 0.01
C GLY A 191 -9.52 17.04 0.27
N LEU A 192 -10.07 17.74 -0.74
CA LEU A 192 -10.33 19.17 -0.66
C LEU A 192 -11.56 19.49 0.18
N SER A 193 -11.45 20.52 1.02
CA SER A 193 -12.56 21.10 1.80
C SER A 193 -13.75 21.52 0.92
N SER A 194 -13.46 22.03 -0.28
CA SER A 194 -14.46 22.41 -1.30
C SER A 194 -15.21 21.22 -1.93
N ARG A 195 -14.77 19.99 -1.68
CA ARG A 195 -15.37 18.75 -2.19
C ARG A 195 -15.82 17.89 -1.01
N PRO A 196 -16.95 18.24 -0.35
CA PRO A 196 -17.42 17.49 0.79
C PRO A 196 -17.67 16.02 0.42
N ARG A 197 -17.07 15.12 1.19
CA ARG A 197 -17.21 13.67 1.04
C ARG A 197 -17.72 13.07 2.34
N PHE A 198 -18.29 11.88 2.24
CA PHE A 198 -18.48 11.05 3.42
C PHE A 198 -17.14 10.85 4.12
N LEU A 199 -17.08 11.13 5.42
CA LEU A 199 -15.87 10.92 6.23
C LEU A 199 -15.33 9.49 6.12
N LEU A 200 -16.22 8.51 5.87
CA LEU A 200 -15.84 7.13 5.61
C LEU A 200 -14.92 6.95 4.40
N LEU A 201 -14.87 7.89 3.46
CA LEU A 201 -14.01 7.85 2.28
C LEU A 201 -12.67 8.57 2.46
N ASN A 202 -12.44 9.20 3.62
CA ASN A 202 -11.18 9.88 3.92
C ASN A 202 -10.14 8.83 4.40
N PRO A 203 -9.07 8.57 3.64
CA PRO A 203 -8.04 7.61 4.03
C PRO A 203 -7.17 8.10 5.19
N MET A 204 -6.99 9.41 5.35
CA MET A 204 -6.14 9.97 6.41
C MET A 204 -6.76 9.77 7.78
N LEU A 205 -8.09 9.88 7.90
CA LEU A 205 -8.79 9.78 9.18
C LEU A 205 -8.47 8.47 9.95
N PRO A 206 -8.71 7.27 9.40
CA PRO A 206 -8.39 6.03 10.12
C PRO A 206 -6.88 5.75 10.16
N ILE A 207 -6.08 6.21 9.19
CA ILE A 207 -4.62 6.02 9.22
C ILE A 207 -3.98 6.83 10.36
N VAL A 208 -4.32 8.11 10.49
CA VAL A 208 -3.82 8.97 11.58
C VAL A 208 -4.24 8.41 12.94
N ALA A 209 -5.49 7.95 13.06
CA ALA A 209 -5.96 7.30 14.28
C ALA A 209 -5.11 6.07 14.68
N LEU A 210 -4.74 5.22 13.70
CA LEU A 210 -3.85 4.07 13.94
C LEU A 210 -2.45 4.51 14.34
N LEU A 211 -1.87 5.48 13.63
CA LEU A 211 -0.51 5.96 13.87
C LEU A 211 -0.38 6.59 15.27
N LEU A 212 -1.38 7.36 15.71
CA LEU A 212 -1.42 7.95 17.05
C LEU A 212 -1.63 6.87 18.13
N ALA A 213 -2.58 5.94 17.92
CA ALA A 213 -2.84 4.87 18.88
C ALA A 213 -1.61 3.96 19.13
N SER A 214 -0.73 3.86 18.14
CA SER A 214 0.51 3.08 18.20
C SER A 214 1.78 3.93 18.38
N ASN A 215 1.67 5.22 18.74
CA ASN A 215 2.80 6.16 18.96
C ASN A 215 3.85 6.16 17.82
N ARG A 216 3.39 6.12 16.57
CA ARG A 216 4.25 5.97 15.39
C ARG A 216 4.91 7.26 14.93
N PHE A 217 4.36 8.42 15.29
CA PHE A 217 4.97 9.72 14.99
C PHE A 217 6.00 10.07 16.07
N ARG A 218 7.21 10.45 15.62
CA ARG A 218 8.30 10.83 16.52
C ARG A 218 8.04 12.15 17.23
N ASP A 219 7.53 13.12 16.49
CA ASP A 219 7.47 14.53 16.91
C ASP A 219 6.04 14.97 17.32
N TYR A 220 5.03 14.11 17.14
CA TYR A 220 3.61 14.45 17.35
C TYR A 220 2.89 13.37 18.14
N ALA A 221 2.43 13.69 19.36
CA ALA A 221 1.78 12.74 20.25
C ALA A 221 0.23 12.78 20.20
N THR A 222 -0.36 13.86 19.68
CA THR A 222 -1.82 14.07 19.71
C THR A 222 -2.38 14.41 18.33
N ALA A 223 -3.68 14.15 18.14
CA ALA A 223 -4.39 14.53 16.93
C ALA A 223 -4.36 16.06 16.70
N ASP A 224 -4.58 16.84 17.76
CA ASP A 224 -4.54 18.30 17.67
C ASP A 224 -3.17 18.81 17.21
N ALA A 225 -2.08 18.19 17.66
CA ALA A 225 -0.74 18.58 17.23
C ALA A 225 -0.50 18.29 15.74
N VAL A 226 -1.03 17.17 15.22
CA VAL A 226 -0.95 16.82 13.79
C VAL A 226 -1.83 17.75 12.94
N LEU A 227 -3.05 18.03 13.40
CA LEU A 227 -4.00 18.88 12.69
C LEU A 227 -3.64 20.37 12.73
N ALA A 228 -2.85 20.80 13.73
CA ALA A 228 -2.36 22.18 13.85
C ALA A 228 -1.16 22.49 12.94
N ILE A 229 -0.63 21.51 12.20
CA ILE A 229 0.52 21.72 11.30
C ILE A 229 0.10 22.68 10.18
N PRO A 230 0.79 23.83 10.02
CA PRO A 230 0.43 24.80 8.99
C PRO A 230 0.80 24.29 7.59
N ALA A 231 0.13 24.85 6.57
CA ALA A 231 0.46 24.55 5.19
C ALA A 231 1.95 24.89 4.90
N PRO A 232 2.73 23.96 4.33
CA PRO A 232 4.10 24.23 3.93
C PRO A 232 4.17 25.34 2.86
N PRO A 233 5.36 25.89 2.56
CA PRO A 233 5.54 26.74 1.40
C PRO A 233 5.06 26.04 0.11
N GLN A 234 4.82 26.83 -0.93
CA GLN A 234 4.47 26.27 -2.24
C GLN A 234 5.55 25.29 -2.71
N ASP A 235 5.11 24.17 -3.30
CA ASP A 235 5.96 23.08 -3.82
C ASP A 235 6.79 22.34 -2.75
N GLU A 236 6.44 22.49 -1.46
CA GLU A 236 7.08 21.79 -0.34
C GLU A 236 6.12 20.84 0.39
N VAL A 237 6.71 19.86 1.08
CA VAL A 237 6.00 18.91 1.95
C VAL A 237 6.68 18.91 3.30
N TYR A 238 5.90 19.00 4.37
CA TYR A 238 6.40 18.69 5.72
C TYR A 238 6.22 17.21 5.99
N ILE A 239 7.33 16.46 5.99
CA ILE A 239 7.32 15.03 6.30
C ILE A 239 7.27 14.84 7.80
N LEU A 240 6.33 14.01 8.25
CA LEU A 240 6.25 13.57 9.64
C LEU A 240 7.12 12.33 9.78
N GLU A 241 8.02 12.38 10.76
CA GLU A 241 9.06 11.38 10.93
C GLU A 241 8.61 10.27 11.87
N TRP A 242 9.09 9.06 11.60
CA TRP A 242 8.70 7.85 12.32
C TRP A 242 9.50 7.67 13.61
N THR A 243 8.84 7.25 14.68
CA THR A 243 9.50 6.81 15.92
C THR A 243 10.33 5.56 15.67
N ASP A 244 9.75 4.60 14.93
CA ASP A 244 10.40 3.37 14.48
C ASP A 244 9.99 3.07 13.02
N PRO A 245 10.89 3.30 12.04
CA PRO A 245 10.62 2.99 10.63
C PRO A 245 10.41 1.50 10.34
N GLU A 246 10.91 0.60 11.20
CA GLU A 246 10.84 -0.86 11.04
C GLU A 246 9.56 -1.47 11.62
N SER A 247 8.66 -0.62 12.12
CA SER A 247 7.36 -1.06 12.61
C SER A 247 6.34 -1.29 11.48
N PRO A 248 5.56 -2.38 11.51
CA PRO A 248 4.45 -2.60 10.58
C PRO A 248 3.40 -1.49 10.67
N LEU A 249 2.86 -1.04 9.52
CA LEU A 249 1.69 -0.14 9.56
C LEU A 249 0.45 -0.90 10.07
N PHE A 250 0.28 -2.14 9.61
CA PHE A 250 -0.82 -3.01 10.02
C PHE A 250 -0.25 -4.20 10.79
N GLU A 251 -0.45 -4.15 12.10
CA GLU A 251 0.09 -5.10 13.06
C GLU A 251 -0.95 -6.17 13.42
N GLY A 252 -0.48 -7.42 13.50
CA GLY A 252 -1.23 -8.52 14.09
C GLY A 252 -1.25 -8.44 15.61
N LEU A 253 -2.03 -9.32 16.23
CA LEU A 253 -2.07 -9.41 17.71
C LEU A 253 -0.74 -9.90 18.32
N ASP A 254 0.12 -10.50 17.50
CA ASP A 254 1.45 -11.01 17.83
C ASP A 254 2.56 -9.94 17.69
N GLY A 255 2.20 -8.71 17.32
CA GLY A 255 3.14 -7.63 17.08
C GLY A 255 3.85 -7.67 15.72
N LEU A 256 3.53 -8.67 14.90
CA LEU A 256 4.12 -8.87 13.58
C LEU A 256 3.24 -8.24 12.49
N ILE A 257 3.74 -8.23 11.26
CA ILE A 257 2.94 -7.83 10.09
C ILE A 257 1.63 -8.63 10.04
N GLN A 258 0.49 -7.94 9.88
CA GLN A 258 -0.80 -8.59 9.84
C GLN A 258 -0.91 -9.54 8.63
N LYS A 259 -1.49 -10.72 8.86
CA LYS A 259 -1.72 -11.73 7.81
C LYS A 259 -2.89 -11.33 6.92
N ALA A 260 -2.70 -11.40 5.60
CA ALA A 260 -3.74 -11.09 4.60
C ALA A 260 -5.00 -11.98 4.73
N ALA A 261 -4.84 -13.19 5.27
CA ALA A 261 -5.96 -14.10 5.54
C ALA A 261 -6.91 -13.55 6.62
N VAL A 262 -6.40 -12.76 7.57
CA VAL A 262 -7.19 -12.11 8.62
C VAL A 262 -8.10 -11.05 7.99
N LEU A 263 -7.55 -10.14 7.18
CA LEU A 263 -8.36 -9.14 6.47
C LEU A 263 -9.41 -9.81 5.58
N ALA A 264 -9.04 -10.86 4.83
CA ALA A 264 -9.98 -11.58 3.97
C ALA A 264 -11.15 -12.20 4.76
N LYS A 265 -10.88 -12.74 5.95
CA LYS A 265 -11.92 -13.25 6.86
C LYS A 265 -12.82 -12.12 7.35
N LEU A 266 -12.24 -11.04 7.87
CA LEU A 266 -12.99 -9.90 8.42
C LEU A 266 -13.86 -9.22 7.35
N LEU A 267 -13.34 -9.06 6.13
CA LEU A 267 -14.08 -8.51 5.00
C LEU A 267 -15.24 -9.42 4.59
N ARG A 268 -15.03 -10.74 4.56
CA ARG A 268 -16.09 -11.71 4.27
C ARG A 268 -17.21 -11.62 5.30
N GLU A 269 -16.86 -11.60 6.59
CA GLU A 269 -17.84 -11.49 7.67
C GLU A 269 -18.60 -10.16 7.63
N LEU A 270 -17.91 -9.05 7.34
CA LEU A 270 -18.53 -7.74 7.13
C LEU A 270 -19.50 -7.77 5.95
N ALA A 271 -19.12 -8.36 4.82
CA ALA A 271 -19.97 -8.45 3.64
C ALA A 271 -21.23 -9.30 3.90
N ILE A 272 -21.12 -10.39 4.64
CA ILE A 272 -22.27 -11.20 5.07
C ILE A 272 -23.22 -10.35 5.93
N ARG A 273 -22.69 -9.59 6.89
CA ARG A 273 -23.50 -8.70 7.74
C ARG A 273 -24.13 -7.54 6.96
N ALA A 274 -23.49 -7.10 5.87
CA ALA A 274 -24.04 -6.12 4.93
C ALA A 274 -25.08 -6.71 3.95
N GLY A 275 -25.42 -8.01 4.07
CA GLY A 275 -26.44 -8.67 3.26
C GLY A 275 -25.97 -9.16 1.89
N TYR A 276 -24.66 -9.23 1.64
CA TYR A 276 -24.14 -9.78 0.38
C TYR A 276 -24.28 -11.30 0.34
N THR A 277 -25.02 -11.82 -0.64
CA THR A 277 -25.04 -13.25 -0.97
C THR A 277 -23.71 -13.71 -1.58
N ILE A 278 -23.05 -12.80 -2.30
CA ILE A 278 -21.74 -12.97 -2.90
C ILE A 278 -20.85 -11.86 -2.38
N ASN A 279 -19.89 -12.24 -1.53
CA ASN A 279 -19.02 -11.29 -0.85
C ASN A 279 -18.02 -10.63 -1.81
N PRO A 280 -17.94 -9.28 -1.85
CA PRO A 280 -16.87 -8.57 -2.53
C PRO A 280 -15.50 -8.92 -1.95
N THR A 281 -14.50 -9.10 -2.81
CA THR A 281 -13.12 -9.37 -2.39
C THR A 281 -12.19 -8.21 -2.75
N ILE A 282 -11.01 -8.14 -2.12
CA ILE A 282 -9.94 -7.21 -2.51
C ILE A 282 -9.61 -7.30 -4.00
N HIS A 283 -9.73 -8.49 -4.60
CA HIS A 283 -9.47 -8.67 -6.03
C HIS A 283 -10.57 -8.09 -6.92
N ASP A 284 -11.81 -7.97 -6.44
CA ASP A 284 -12.91 -7.35 -7.18
C ASP A 284 -12.83 -5.82 -7.13
N PHE A 285 -12.42 -5.26 -5.98
CA PHE A 285 -12.09 -3.84 -5.84
C PHE A 285 -10.89 -3.45 -6.71
N ARG A 286 -9.82 -4.26 -6.65
CA ARG A 286 -8.66 -4.08 -7.51
C ARG A 286 -9.01 -4.17 -9.00
N ALA A 287 -9.88 -5.10 -9.39
CA ALA A 287 -10.27 -5.24 -10.79
C ALA A 287 -10.99 -3.97 -11.29
N GLU A 288 -11.84 -3.39 -10.46
CA GLU A 288 -12.52 -2.14 -10.79
C GLU A 288 -11.55 -0.95 -10.85
N GLY A 289 -10.69 -0.77 -9.85
CA GLY A 289 -9.73 0.33 -9.89
C GLY A 289 -8.76 0.23 -11.08
N LEU A 290 -8.36 -0.98 -11.49
CA LEU A 290 -7.58 -1.16 -12.72
C LEU A 290 -8.36 -0.85 -14.00
N PHE A 291 -9.65 -1.13 -14.03
CA PHE A 291 -10.52 -0.78 -15.17
C PHE A 291 -10.66 0.75 -15.29
N LEU A 292 -10.91 1.44 -14.18
CA LEU A 292 -11.04 2.90 -14.16
C LEU A 292 -9.73 3.60 -14.55
N ILE A 293 -8.58 3.11 -14.06
CA ILE A 293 -7.28 3.62 -14.47
C ILE A 293 -7.01 3.41 -15.97
N ASP A 294 -7.45 2.29 -16.55
CA ASP A 294 -7.29 2.03 -17.99
C ASP A 294 -8.08 3.02 -18.86
N GLN A 295 -9.21 3.54 -18.36
CA GLN A 295 -10.00 4.56 -19.05
C GLN A 295 -9.35 5.95 -19.01
N LEU A 296 -8.59 6.26 -17.96
CA LEU A 296 -8.09 7.62 -17.68
C LEU A 296 -6.61 7.82 -18.03
N TYR A 297 -5.81 6.75 -18.06
CA TYR A 297 -4.36 6.84 -18.15
C TYR A 297 -3.77 5.95 -19.25
N SER A 298 -2.53 6.27 -19.66
CA SER A 298 -1.81 5.46 -20.63
C SER A 298 -1.54 4.03 -20.12
N ALA A 299 -1.36 3.09 -21.04
CA ALA A 299 -1.01 1.70 -20.69
C ALA A 299 0.26 1.62 -19.81
N THR A 300 1.25 2.50 -20.04
CA THR A 300 2.48 2.57 -19.22
C THR A 300 2.16 2.93 -17.77
N GLN A 301 1.37 3.98 -17.56
CA GLN A 301 0.93 4.42 -16.23
C GLN A 301 0.11 3.34 -15.53
N ARG A 302 -0.83 2.71 -16.24
CA ARG A 302 -1.60 1.57 -15.72
C ARG A 302 -0.69 0.43 -15.25
N MET A 303 0.33 0.09 -16.03
CA MET A 303 1.22 -1.01 -15.67
C MET A 303 2.12 -0.67 -14.47
N VAL A 304 2.53 0.59 -14.31
CA VAL A 304 3.21 1.08 -13.10
C VAL A 304 2.26 0.98 -11.91
N TYR A 305 1.07 1.56 -11.98
CA TYR A 305 0.05 1.50 -10.94
C TYR A 305 -0.29 0.06 -10.51
N ALA A 306 -0.35 -0.87 -11.48
CA ALA A 306 -0.65 -2.27 -11.24
C ALA A 306 0.55 -3.13 -10.80
N GLY A 307 1.78 -2.61 -10.87
CA GLY A 307 3.02 -3.34 -10.61
C GLY A 307 3.28 -4.49 -11.59
N HIS A 308 3.06 -4.28 -12.90
CA HIS A 308 3.31 -5.27 -13.97
C HIS A 308 4.73 -5.09 -14.56
N ARG A 309 5.23 -5.92 -15.51
CA ARG A 309 6.49 -5.67 -16.25
C ARG A 309 6.28 -5.81 -17.78
N GLY A 310 6.82 -4.87 -18.59
CA GLY A 310 6.79 -4.77 -20.08
C GLY A 310 6.26 -3.41 -20.61
N GLU A 311 6.64 -2.77 -21.72
CA GLU A 311 7.70 -2.95 -22.73
C GLU A 311 8.30 -1.54 -23.06
N LYS A 312 9.65 -1.40 -23.12
CA LYS A 312 10.49 -0.19 -23.38
C LYS A 312 11.27 0.46 -22.20
N THR A 313 12.42 1.01 -22.58
CA THR A 313 13.41 1.80 -21.82
C THR A 313 12.82 2.96 -21.03
N HIS A 314 11.84 3.70 -21.60
CA HIS A 314 11.20 4.83 -20.90
C HIS A 314 10.58 4.39 -19.57
N ARG A 315 9.83 3.29 -19.58
CA ARG A 315 9.24 2.71 -18.37
C ARG A 315 10.31 2.25 -17.37
N GLN A 316 11.42 1.72 -17.86
CA GLN A 316 12.43 1.08 -17.02
C GLN A 316 13.38 2.07 -16.35
N HIS A 317 13.59 3.24 -16.95
CA HIS A 317 14.63 4.18 -16.53
C HIS A 317 14.15 5.60 -16.26
N TYR A 318 13.01 6.03 -16.83
CA TYR A 318 12.61 7.44 -16.82
C TYR A 318 11.23 7.70 -16.24
N ALA A 319 10.29 6.76 -16.40
CA ALA A 319 8.94 6.92 -15.86
C ALA A 319 8.99 6.91 -14.32
N PRO A 320 8.34 7.87 -13.65
CA PRO A 320 8.23 7.82 -12.21
C PRO A 320 7.43 6.59 -11.75
N ASN A 321 7.69 6.16 -10.52
CA ASN A 321 6.94 5.08 -9.88
C ASN A 321 5.54 5.52 -9.43
N ASN A 322 5.32 6.84 -9.34
CA ASN A 322 4.03 7.48 -9.16
C ASN A 322 3.52 8.13 -10.46
N GLY A 323 2.29 8.65 -10.47
CA GLY A 323 1.75 9.37 -11.64
C GLY A 323 0.34 8.96 -12.08
N THR A 324 -0.40 8.30 -11.20
CA THR A 324 -1.83 7.97 -11.39
C THR A 324 -2.56 8.19 -10.09
N ASP A 325 -3.63 8.97 -10.12
CA ASP A 325 -4.47 9.25 -8.95
C ASP A 325 -5.55 8.18 -8.83
N GLY A 326 -5.21 7.10 -8.12
CA GLY A 326 -6.13 5.99 -7.91
C GLY A 326 -7.30 6.32 -6.99
N GLN A 327 -7.14 7.28 -6.07
CA GLN A 327 -8.22 7.74 -5.20
C GLN A 327 -9.27 8.51 -6.01
N ALA A 328 -8.87 9.52 -6.78
CA ALA A 328 -9.79 10.27 -7.64
C ALA A 328 -10.44 9.38 -8.69
N ALA A 329 -9.66 8.53 -9.38
CA ALA A 329 -10.17 7.62 -10.39
C ALA A 329 -11.26 6.69 -9.85
N TYR A 330 -11.04 6.09 -8.68
CA TYR A 330 -12.00 5.17 -8.07
C TYR A 330 -13.27 5.89 -7.58
N LEU A 331 -13.12 7.12 -7.08
CA LEU A 331 -14.23 7.91 -6.56
C LEU A 331 -15.02 8.66 -7.65
N GLY A 332 -14.46 8.77 -8.87
CA GLY A 332 -15.02 9.54 -9.97
C GLY A 332 -14.78 11.04 -9.84
N ASP A 333 -13.70 11.45 -9.17
CA ASP A 333 -13.32 12.85 -9.00
C ASP A 333 -12.32 13.29 -10.08
N ASP A 334 -12.12 14.61 -10.22
CA ASP A 334 -11.03 15.13 -11.05
C ASP A 334 -9.67 14.70 -10.51
N VAL A 335 -8.79 14.30 -11.44
CA VAL A 335 -7.41 13.88 -11.15
C VAL A 335 -6.62 15.01 -10.50
N ARG A 336 -5.96 14.73 -9.37
CA ARG A 336 -5.08 15.68 -8.69
C ARG A 336 -3.62 15.31 -8.91
N THR A 337 -2.93 16.05 -9.77
CA THR A 337 -1.49 15.83 -10.03
C THR A 337 -0.60 16.40 -8.93
N LEU A 338 -1.05 17.46 -8.25
CA LEU A 338 -0.29 18.18 -7.23
C LEU A 338 0.33 17.24 -6.18
N VAL A 339 -0.46 16.32 -5.63
CA VAL A 339 0.00 15.41 -4.57
C VAL A 339 1.15 14.53 -5.08
N GLY A 340 0.98 13.92 -6.25
CA GLY A 340 2.03 13.10 -6.88
C GLY A 340 3.28 13.92 -7.24
N ASP A 341 3.11 15.14 -7.72
CA ASP A 341 4.21 16.02 -8.09
C ASP A 341 5.05 16.44 -6.87
N LEU A 342 4.38 16.76 -5.75
CA LEU A 342 5.02 17.10 -4.48
C LEU A 342 5.86 15.93 -3.93
N PHE A 343 5.29 14.73 -3.84
CA PHE A 343 6.05 13.56 -3.37
C PHE A 343 7.15 13.14 -4.34
N ARG A 344 6.95 13.33 -5.65
CA ARG A 344 8.01 13.11 -6.65
C ARG A 344 9.16 14.09 -6.46
N GLY A 345 8.86 15.34 -6.09
CA GLY A 345 9.88 16.36 -5.77
C GLY A 345 10.83 15.96 -4.64
N LEU A 346 10.39 15.09 -3.72
CA LEU A 346 11.23 14.57 -2.62
C LEU A 346 12.32 13.59 -3.06
N SER A 347 12.28 13.11 -4.31
CA SER A 347 13.35 12.25 -4.86
C SER A 347 14.70 12.96 -4.90
N LEU A 348 14.70 14.29 -5.04
CA LEU A 348 15.88 15.12 -4.98
C LEU A 348 15.99 15.79 -3.62
N LYS A 349 16.81 15.22 -2.73
CA LYS A 349 17.06 15.79 -1.41
C LYS A 349 17.94 17.03 -1.54
N ARG A 350 17.37 18.19 -1.24
CA ARG A 350 18.14 19.42 -1.01
C ARG A 350 18.53 19.50 0.46
N ASN A 351 19.82 19.37 0.76
CA ASN A 351 20.32 19.73 2.09
C ASN A 351 20.25 21.26 2.24
N ARG A 352 19.23 21.74 2.94
CA ARG A 352 19.01 23.17 3.18
C ARG A 352 20.09 23.79 4.05
N ASP A 353 20.85 22.99 4.79
CA ASP A 353 21.90 23.44 5.71
C ASP A 353 23.30 23.18 5.14
N LEU A 354 23.43 22.79 3.87
CA LEU A 354 24.74 22.60 3.21
C LEU A 354 25.55 23.91 3.15
N TRP A 355 24.89 25.07 3.21
CA TRP A 355 25.58 26.37 3.34
C TRP A 355 26.14 26.60 4.75
N GLN A 356 25.65 25.89 5.77
CA GLN A 356 26.18 25.90 7.14
C GLN A 356 27.34 24.91 7.34
N THR A 357 27.57 24.01 6.39
CA THR A 357 28.85 23.29 6.24
C THR A 357 29.85 24.16 5.48
N LEU A 358 30.12 25.36 5.99
CA LEU A 358 31.37 26.03 5.68
C LEU A 358 32.52 25.15 6.22
N PRO A 359 33.64 25.00 5.49
CA PRO A 359 34.85 24.41 6.06
C PRO A 359 35.15 25.06 7.41
N ALA A 360 35.57 24.28 8.42
CA ALA A 360 35.65 24.73 9.82
C ALA A 360 36.31 26.11 9.99
N LYS A 361 37.35 26.40 9.21
CA LYS A 361 38.00 27.72 9.15
C LYS A 361 37.05 28.85 8.73
N LYS A 362 36.32 28.70 7.63
CA LYS A 362 35.36 29.71 7.15
C LYS A 362 34.17 29.88 8.09
N ARG A 363 33.80 28.82 8.82
CA ARG A 363 32.75 28.89 9.85
C ARG A 363 33.24 29.68 11.06
N TYR A 364 34.44 29.39 11.55
CA TYR A 364 35.10 30.15 12.60
C TYR A 364 35.24 31.63 12.22
N ASP A 365 35.73 31.92 11.02
CA ASP A 365 35.91 33.30 10.53
C ASP A 365 34.57 34.06 10.41
N LEU A 366 33.48 33.36 10.13
CA LEU A 366 32.13 33.94 10.04
C LEU A 366 31.54 34.17 11.45
N GLU A 367 31.64 33.19 12.34
CA GLU A 367 31.15 33.24 13.73
C GLU A 367 31.89 34.32 14.56
N HIS A 368 33.11 34.69 14.17
CA HIS A 368 33.90 35.77 14.81
C HIS A 368 33.81 37.12 14.08
N ARG A 369 32.93 37.25 13.07
CA ARG A 369 32.74 38.51 12.36
C ARG A 369 31.70 39.37 13.06
N ASP A 370 32.05 40.63 13.34
CA ASP A 370 31.21 41.56 14.09
C ASP A 370 29.82 41.77 13.48
N ASP A 371 29.69 41.68 12.15
CA ASP A 371 28.41 41.81 11.47
C ASP A 371 27.54 40.56 11.58
N TYR A 372 28.14 39.38 11.70
CA TYR A 372 27.42 38.13 11.96
C TYR A 372 26.91 38.07 13.40
N LEU A 373 27.75 38.41 14.37
CA LEU A 373 27.39 38.44 15.80
C LEU A 373 26.26 39.45 16.08
N LYS A 374 26.28 40.62 15.43
CA LYS A 374 25.17 41.58 15.50
C LYS A 374 23.87 41.01 14.97
N LEU A 375 23.90 40.34 13.82
CA LEU A 375 22.71 39.71 13.23
C LEU A 375 22.16 38.57 14.09
N GLU A 376 23.03 37.81 14.76
CA GLU A 376 22.62 36.74 15.66
C GLU A 376 21.96 37.29 16.93
N THR A 377 22.51 38.37 17.48
CA THR A 377 21.97 39.10 18.63
C THR A 377 20.61 39.74 18.30
N ASP A 378 20.49 40.37 17.13
CA ASP A 378 19.22 40.96 16.64
C ASP A 378 18.15 39.90 16.38
N SER A 379 18.56 38.71 15.92
CA SER A 379 17.69 37.56 15.69
C SER A 379 17.15 36.98 17.00
N GLN A 380 17.99 36.86 18.05
CA GLN A 380 17.59 36.36 19.37
C GLN A 380 16.65 37.33 20.11
N ASN A 381 16.79 38.64 19.88
CA ASN A 381 15.94 39.66 20.50
C ASN A 381 14.56 39.83 19.83
N SER A 382 14.34 39.26 18.64
CA SER A 382 13.03 39.25 17.98
C SER A 382 12.20 38.05 18.42
N VAL A 383 11.34 38.23 19.43
CA VAL A 383 10.38 37.21 19.90
C VAL A 383 9.24 37.05 18.89
N ALA A 384 9.52 36.41 17.75
CA ALA A 384 8.48 35.92 16.84
C ALA A 384 9.04 34.78 15.97
N HIS A 385 8.73 33.55 16.38
CA HIS A 385 8.85 32.30 15.60
C HIS A 385 10.23 31.95 14.99
N PRO A 386 10.81 30.75 15.25
CA PRO A 386 12.15 30.34 14.77
C PRO A 386 12.38 30.40 13.23
N LEU A 387 11.32 30.54 12.43
CA LEU A 387 11.36 30.61 10.97
C LEU A 387 11.49 32.04 10.42
N LEU A 388 11.09 33.06 11.19
CA LEU A 388 11.23 34.49 10.81
C LEU A 388 12.65 35.01 11.05
N CYS A 389 13.30 34.58 12.15
CA CYS A 389 14.72 34.80 12.43
C CYS A 389 15.64 34.48 11.25
N ARG A 390 15.35 33.39 10.52
CA ARG A 390 16.20 32.88 9.43
C ARG A 390 16.07 33.66 8.11
N ARG A 391 15.04 34.51 7.95
CA ARG A 391 14.82 35.33 6.74
C ARG A 391 15.68 36.59 6.71
N ASN A 392 15.97 37.20 7.86
CA ASN A 392 16.70 38.47 7.92
C ASN A 392 18.19 38.32 7.59
N VAL A 393 18.83 37.22 7.99
CA VAL A 393 20.21 36.89 7.60
C VAL A 393 20.34 36.67 6.08
N ARG A 394 19.28 36.15 5.44
CA ARG A 394 19.22 35.85 4.00
C ARG A 394 19.23 37.11 3.12
N ALA A 395 18.65 38.21 3.59
CA ALA A 395 18.62 39.48 2.87
C ALA A 395 19.96 40.25 2.95
N TYR A 396 20.74 40.04 4.01
CA TYR A 396 22.02 40.72 4.21
C TYR A 396 23.12 40.16 3.30
N ILE A 397 23.18 38.83 3.12
CA ILE A 397 24.20 38.18 2.29
C ILE A 397 23.97 38.43 0.79
N SER A 398 22.71 38.47 0.33
CA SER A 398 22.39 38.75 -1.07
C SER A 398 22.74 40.17 -1.53
N LYS A 399 22.89 41.13 -0.61
CA LYS A 399 23.23 42.53 -0.94
C LYS A 399 24.74 42.81 -0.99
N LYS A 400 25.59 41.90 -0.51
CA LYS A 400 27.06 42.07 -0.49
C LYS A 400 27.84 41.01 -1.28
N GLY A 401 27.15 40.09 -1.95
CA GLY A 401 27.74 39.07 -2.82
C GLY A 401 27.69 39.40 -4.31
N GLY A 402 27.93 40.67 -4.66
CA GLY A 402 28.21 41.13 -6.03
C GLY A 402 29.68 41.52 -6.16
#